data_AF-A0A4Y8Q2F9-F1
#
_entry.id   AF-A0A4Y8Q2F9-F1
#
_cell.length_a   1.000
_cell.length_b   1.000
_cell.length_c   1.000
_cell.angle_alpha   90.00
_cell.angle_beta   90.00
_cell.angle_gamma   90.00
#
_symmetry.space_group_name_H-M   'P 1'
#
loop_
_entity.id
_entity.type
_entity.pdbx_description
1 polymer ?
#
loop_
_entity_poly.entity_id
_entity_poly.type
_entity_poly.pdbx_seq_one_letter_code
_entity_poly.pdbx_strand_id
1 'polypeptide(L)' 'MAKLALTLVIIGALNWLLVGLFEWDLVSALFGGDSHRESSGLSRVIYTLVGLCGLYSIKFYFDDRSTVR' A
#
# COMPACT_ATOMS: atom_id res chain seq x y z
N MET A 1 -2.78 -12.84 14.74
CA MET A 1 -3.42 -11.52 14.57
C MET A 1 -2.49 -10.52 13.88
N ALA A 2 -1.35 -10.13 14.50
CA ALA A 2 -0.45 -9.09 13.97
C ALA A 2 0.03 -9.31 12.53
N LYS A 3 0.39 -10.55 12.16
CA LYS A 3 0.85 -10.88 10.81
C LYS A 3 -0.21 -10.64 9.73
N LEU A 4 -1.47 -10.98 9.99
CA LEU A 4 -2.57 -10.75 9.05
C LEU A 4 -2.84 -9.25 8.84
N ALA A 5 -2.81 -8.48 9.94
CA ALA A 5 -2.94 -7.03 9.88
C ALA A 5 -1.80 -6.41 9.04
N LEU A 6 -0.56 -6.86 9.25
CA LEU A 6 0.59 -6.41 8.47
C LEU A 6 0.46 -6.78 6.98
N THR A 7 0.00 -7.99 6.66
CA THR A 7 -0.25 -8.39 5.27
C THR A 7 -1.28 -7.47 4.60
N LEU A 8 -2.39 -7.15 5.28
CA LEU A 8 -3.41 -6.23 4.75
C LEU A 8 -2.85 -4.81 4.56
N VAL A 9 -2.03 -4.32 5.49
CA VAL A 9 -1.36 -3.01 5.37
C VAL A 9 -0.44 -2.98 4.14
N ILE A 10 0.34 -4.05 3.91
CA ILE A 10 1.23 -4.14 2.75
C ILE A 10 0.43 -4.14 1.44
N ILE A 11 -0.65 -4.93 1.38
CA ILE A 11 -1.54 -4.97 0.19
C ILE A 11 -2.14 -3.58 -0.07
N GLY A 12 -2.63 -2.91 0.98
CA GLY A 12 -3.17 -1.55 0.87
C GLY A 12 -2.12 -0.55 0.40
N ALA A 13 -0.92 -0.58 0.97
CA ALA A 13 0.18 0.31 0.60
C ALA A 13 0.60 0.15 -0.87
N LEU A 14 0.66 -1.09 -1.36
CA LEU A 14 0.93 -1.35 -2.77
C LEU A 14 -0.16 -0.78 -3.68
N ASN A 15 -1.44 -0.92 -3.32
CA ASN A 15 -2.54 -0.30 -4.05
C ASN A 15 -2.41 1.23 -4.09
N TRP A 16 -2.16 1.87 -2.94
CA TRP A 16 -1.98 3.33 -2.88
C TRP A 16 -0.75 3.80 -3.65
N LEU A 17 0.33 3.02 -3.70
CA LEU A 17 1.51 3.33 -4.52
C LEU A 17 1.16 3.35 -6.01
N LEU A 18 0.38 2.36 -6.47
CA LEU A 18 -0.10 2.27 -7.85
C LEU A 18 -1.01 3.45 -8.20
N VAL A 19 -1.89 3.85 -7.28
CA VAL A 19 -2.77 5.03 -7.44
C VAL A 19 -1.95 6.32 -7.52
N GLY A 20 -0.89 6.48 -6.71
CA GLY A 20 -0.06 7.69 -6.76
C GLY A 20 0.75 7.84 -8.05
N LEU A 21 1.34 6.73 -8.53
CA LEU A 21 2.22 6.74 -9.71
C LEU A 21 1.43 6.71 -11.02
N PHE A 22 0.46 5.81 -11.14
CA PHE A 22 -0.23 5.49 -12.38
C PHE A 22 -1.72 5.79 -12.35
N GLU A 23 -2.24 6.38 -11.25
CA GLU A 23 -3.67 6.68 -11.09
C GLU A 23 -4.58 5.44 -11.21
N TRP A 24 -3.97 4.26 -11.02
CA TRP A 24 -4.60 2.97 -11.21
C TRP A 24 -4.86 2.29 -9.87
N ASP A 25 -6.14 2.01 -9.59
CA ASP A 25 -6.59 1.34 -8.37
C ASP A 25 -6.80 -0.16 -8.65
N LEU A 26 -5.87 -0.98 -8.15
CA LEU A 26 -5.89 -2.44 -8.27
C LEU A 26 -7.15 -3.04 -7.63
N VAL A 27 -7.60 -2.49 -6.50
CA VAL A 27 -8.80 -2.96 -5.81
C VAL A 27 -10.04 -2.74 -6.68
N SER A 28 -10.25 -1.55 -7.22
CA SER A 28 -11.32 -1.29 -8.18
C SER A 28 -11.22 -2.17 -9.43
N ALA A 29 -10.00 -2.41 -9.95
CA ALA A 29 -9.80 -3.30 -11.10
C ALA A 29 -10.24 -4.76 -10.84
N LEU A 30 -10.04 -5.26 -9.60
CA LEU A 30 -10.41 -6.62 -9.22
C LEU A 30 -11.89 -6.77 -8.85
N PHE A 31 -12.49 -5.75 -8.26
CA PHE A 31 -13.87 -5.79 -7.73
C PHE A 31 -14.91 -5.12 -8.64
N GLY A 32 -14.53 -4.68 -9.84
CA GLY A 32 -15.46 -4.20 -10.86
C GLY A 32 -15.87 -2.73 -10.72
N GLY A 33 -14.97 -1.86 -10.26
CA GLY A 33 -15.16 -0.40 -10.22
C GLY A 33 -14.27 0.35 -11.22
N ASP A 34 -14.40 1.67 -11.28
CA ASP A 34 -13.54 2.54 -12.09
C ASP A 34 -12.08 2.37 -11.67
N SER A 35 -11.30 1.78 -12.58
CA SER A 35 -9.90 1.41 -12.33
C SER A 35 -8.95 2.60 -12.44
N HIS A 36 -9.34 3.63 -13.19
CA HIS A 36 -8.63 4.90 -13.28
C HIS A 36 -9.32 5.92 -12.38
N ARG A 37 -8.57 6.53 -11.48
CA ARG A 37 -9.05 7.64 -10.65
C ARG A 37 -8.23 8.88 -10.93
N GLU A 38 -8.88 9.93 -11.41
CA GLU A 38 -8.22 11.24 -11.54
C GLU A 38 -7.87 11.77 -10.15
N SER A 39 -6.57 11.86 -9.87
CA SER A 39 -6.04 12.36 -8.60
C SER A 39 -5.32 13.67 -8.82
N SER A 40 -5.67 14.69 -8.04
CA SER A 40 -4.93 15.95 -8.02
C SER A 40 -3.44 15.68 -7.77
N GLY A 41 -2.55 16.49 -8.37
CA GLY A 41 -1.09 16.29 -8.28
C GLY A 41 -0.58 16.21 -6.84
N LEU A 42 -1.24 16.90 -5.91
CA LEU A 42 -0.94 16.83 -4.47
C LEU A 42 -1.33 15.48 -3.85
N SER A 43 -2.48 14.93 -4.24
CA SER A 43 -2.94 13.61 -3.80
C SER A 43 -2.00 12.50 -4.26
N ARG A 44 -1.47 12.60 -5.48
CA ARG A 44 -0.51 11.63 -6.02
C ARG A 44 0.75 11.55 -5.17
N VAL A 45 1.30 12.70 -4.76
CA VAL A 45 2.45 12.76 -3.86
C VAL A 45 2.15 12.07 -2.53
N ILE A 46 0.99 12.34 -1.93
CA ILE A 46 0.59 11.71 -0.66
C ILE A 46 0.46 10.19 -0.82
N TYR A 47 -0.21 9.72 -1.89
CA TYR A 47 -0.40 8.29 -2.14
C TYR A 47 0.93 7.57 -2.39
N THR A 48 1.85 8.18 -3.13
CA THR A 48 3.21 7.63 -3.31
C THR A 48 3.97 7.56 -1.99
N LEU A 49 3.89 8.59 -1.14
CA LEU A 49 4.54 8.58 0.18
C LEU A 49 3.93 7.51 1.10
N VAL A 50 2.61 7.38 1.14
CA VAL A 50 1.92 6.33 1.91
C VAL A 50 2.33 4.95 1.42
N GLY A 51 2.36 4.74 0.10
CA GLY A 51 2.78 3.49 -0.51
C GLY A 51 4.23 3.13 -0.19
N LEU A 52 5.14 4.09 -0.25
CA LEU A 52 6.54 3.92 0.15
C LEU A 52 6.70 3.60 1.63
N CYS A 53 5.96 4.29 2.52
CA CYS A 53 5.96 4.00 3.95
C CYS A 53 5.46 2.58 4.26
N GLY A 54 4.40 2.13 3.59
CA GLY A 54 3.92 0.76 3.78
C GLY A 54 4.84 -0.30 3.17
N LEU A 55 5.55 0.02 2.08
CA LEU A 55 6.63 -0.83 1.56
C LEU A 55 7.79 -0.93 2.56
N TYR A 56 8.14 0.17 3.23
CA TYR A 56 9.14 0.18 4.30
C TYR A 56 8.71 -0.71 5.49
N SER A 57 7.42 -0.76 5.82
CA SER A 57 6.90 -1.68 6.85
C SER A 57 7.11 -3.16 6.52
N ILE A 58 7.38 -3.54 5.26
CA ILE A 58 7.81 -4.91 4.92
C ILE A 58 9.12 -5.26 5.62
N LYS A 59 10.05 -4.29 5.78
CA LYS A 59 11.28 -4.51 6.54
C LYS A 59 10.96 -4.92 7.98
N PHE A 60 9.98 -4.27 8.60
CA PHE A 60 9.52 -4.58 9.96
C PHE A 60 8.84 -5.96 10.05
N TYR A 61 8.11 -6.37 8.99
CA TYR A 61 7.52 -7.71 8.90
C TYR A 61 8.58 -8.83 8.96
N PHE A 62 9.77 -8.58 8.40
CA PHE A 62 10.89 -9.54 8.43
C PHE A 62 11.76 -9.42 9.70
N ASP A 63 11.80 -8.25 10.35
CA ASP A 63 12.60 -7.97 11.55
C ASP A 63 11.99 -8.57 12.84
N ASP A 64 10.67 -8.76 12.88
CA ASP A 64 9.92 -9.37 14.00
C ASP A 64 10.20 -10.88 14.20
N ARG A 65 11.25 -11.43 13.58
CA ARG A 65 11.72 -12.80 13.79
C ARG A 65 12.81 -12.96 14.87
N SER A 66 13.20 -11.90 15.59
CA SER A 66 14.39 -11.99 16.47
C SER A 66 14.34 -11.24 17.82
N THR A 67 13.23 -11.26 18.54
CA THR A 67 13.25 -10.98 19.99
C THR A 67 12.33 -11.93 20.76
N VAL A 68 12.65 -13.21 20.65
CA VAL A 68 12.47 -14.15 21.75
C VAL A 68 13.82 -14.27 22.44
N ARG A 69 14.11 -13.38 23.38
CA ARG A 69 15.10 -13.60 24.45
C ARG A 69 14.64 -12.87 25.70
#